data_AF-A0A139MJA9-F1
#
_entry.id   AF-A0A139MJA9-F1
#
_cell.length_a   1.000
_cell.length_b   1.000
_cell.length_c   1.000
_cell.angle_alpha   90.00
_cell.angle_beta   90.00
_cell.angle_gamma   90.00
#
_symmetry.space_group_name_H-M   'P 1'
#
loop_
_entity.id
_entity.type
_entity.pdbx_description
1 polymer ?
#
loop_
_entity_poly.entity_id
_entity_poly.type
_entity_poly.pdbx_seq_one_letter_code
_entity_poly.pdbx_strand_id
1 'polypeptide(L)'
;MVVFLLLLLLEKNFAFTGAKTKRLLLTYHIGLNLTAVMLVVRGVTQVLGVALSSSMSAVISGIAGIGHILLGVSLLLLLLQVKRSMSEMR
;
A
#
# COMPACT_ATOMS: atom_id res chain seq x y z
N MET A 1 -10.17 3.40 0.54
CA MET A 1 -10.69 4.77 0.32
C MET A 1 -10.85 5.55 1.62
N VAL A 2 -11.48 5.00 2.66
CA VAL A 2 -11.64 5.65 3.98
C VAL A 2 -10.32 6.17 4.56
N VAL A 3 -9.24 5.40 4.43
CA VAL A 3 -7.91 5.77 4.94
C VAL A 3 -7.42 7.10 4.35
N PHE A 4 -7.59 7.34 3.04
CA PHE A 4 -7.14 8.58 2.40
C PHE A 4 -7.95 9.80 2.84
N LEU A 5 -9.26 9.63 3.07
CA LEU A 5 -10.10 10.70 3.61
C LEU A 5 -9.66 11.07 5.02
N LEU A 6 -9.31 10.07 5.84
CA LEU A 6 -8.74 10.29 7.17
C LEU A 6 -7.41 11.06 7.08
N LEU A 7 -6.52 10.66 6.16
CA LEU A 7 -5.24 11.36 5.95
C LEU A 7 -5.43 12.81 5.52
N LEU A 8 -6.42 13.11 4.67
CA LEU A 8 -6.76 14.50 4.28
C LEU A 8 -7.25 15.32 5.47
N LEU A 9 -8.07 14.73 6.35
CA LEU A 9 -8.52 15.38 7.57
C LEU A 9 -7.33 15.67 8.49
N LEU A 10 -6.43 14.70 8.68
CA LEU A 10 -5.21 14.89 9.47
C LEU A 10 -4.30 15.96 8.86
N GLU A 11 -4.18 16.01 7.54
CA GLU A 11 -3.34 17.00 6.85
C GLU A 11 -3.85 18.42 7.11
N LYS A 12 -5.18 18.61 7.03
CA LYS A 12 -5.80 19.91 7.33
C LYS A 12 -5.50 20.41 8.75
N ASN A 13 -5.35 19.51 9.72
CA ASN A 13 -5.14 19.88 11.12
C ASN A 13 -3.66 19.95 11.53
N PHE A 14 -2.80 19.15 10.91
CA PHE A 14 -1.40 18.96 11.36
C PHE A 14 -0.34 19.34 10.32
N ALA A 15 -0.73 19.67 9.08
CA ALA A 15 0.15 20.06 7.98
C ALA A 15 1.41 19.16 7.87
N PHE A 16 1.21 17.84 7.92
CA PHE A 16 2.31 16.87 8.02
C PHE A 16 2.92 16.53 6.64
N THR A 17 2.35 17.05 5.54
CA THR A 17 2.80 16.74 4.19
C THR A 17 4.10 17.46 3.84
N GLY A 18 5.17 16.68 3.75
CA GLY A 18 6.47 17.11 3.22
C GLY A 18 6.93 16.28 2.01
N ALA A 19 8.15 16.56 1.52
CA ALA A 19 8.77 15.78 0.45
C ALA A 19 8.90 14.28 0.79
N LYS A 20 9.10 13.96 2.09
CA LYS A 20 9.15 12.58 2.60
C LYS A 20 7.79 11.90 2.53
N THR A 21 6.71 12.59 2.87
CA THR A 21 5.33 12.09 2.82
C THR A 21 4.91 11.76 1.38
N LYS A 22 5.24 12.64 0.43
CA LYS A 22 4.98 12.40 -1.00
C LYS A 22 5.68 11.14 -1.51
N ARG A 23 6.94 10.91 -1.08
CA ARG A 23 7.68 9.68 -1.42
C ARG A 23 7.02 8.42 -0.82
N LEU A 24 6.55 8.48 0.42
CA LEU A 24 5.83 7.38 1.07
C LEU A 24 4.51 7.06 0.37
N LEU A 25 3.74 8.09 -0.01
CA LEU A 25 2.50 7.92 -0.77
C LEU A 25 2.77 7.29 -2.15
N LEU A 26 3.86 7.68 -2.82
CA LEU A 26 4.26 7.05 -4.08
C LEU A 26 4.55 5.55 -3.88
N THR A 27 5.34 5.19 -2.86
CA THR A 27 5.62 3.78 -2.53
C THR A 27 4.33 3.01 -2.20
N TYR A 28 3.39 3.62 -1.49
CA TYR A 28 2.09 3.04 -1.21
C TYR A 28 1.31 2.76 -2.52
N HIS A 29 1.25 3.73 -3.44
CA HIS A 29 0.57 3.53 -4.72
C HIS A 29 1.23 2.45 -5.59
N ILE A 30 2.56 2.33 -5.57
CA ILE A 30 3.28 1.25 -6.24
C ILE A 30 2.86 -0.10 -5.65
N GLY A 31 2.89 -0.24 -4.32
CA GLY A 31 2.44 -1.45 -3.64
C GLY A 31 0.99 -1.79 -3.94
N LEU A 32 0.11 -0.78 -3.96
CA LEU A 32 -1.32 -0.96 -4.24
C LEU A 32 -1.57 -1.48 -5.65
N ASN A 33 -0.93 -0.87 -6.65
CA ASN A 33 -1.05 -1.30 -8.05
C ASN A 33 -0.50 -2.71 -8.22
N LEU A 34 0.65 -3.04 -7.60
CA LEU A 34 1.21 -4.39 -7.66
C LEU A 34 0.24 -5.43 -7.09
N THR A 35 -0.33 -5.17 -5.91
CA THR A 35 -1.31 -6.08 -5.30
C THR A 35 -2.57 -6.20 -6.15
N ALA A 36 -3.07 -5.09 -6.72
CA ALA A 36 -4.24 -5.11 -7.60
C ALA A 36 -3.98 -5.92 -8.89
N VAL A 37 -2.83 -5.73 -9.52
CA VAL A 37 -2.43 -6.52 -10.70
C VAL A 37 -2.37 -8.00 -10.36
N MET A 38 -1.76 -8.38 -9.23
CA MET A 38 -1.66 -9.78 -8.83
C MET A 38 -3.02 -10.39 -8.47
N LEU A 39 -3.94 -9.60 -7.91
CA LEU A 39 -5.32 -10.01 -7.69
C LEU A 39 -6.03 -10.29 -9.03
N VAL A 40 -5.86 -9.42 -10.02
CA VAL A 40 -6.42 -9.61 -11.37
C VAL A 40 -5.82 -10.83 -12.04
N VAL A 41 -4.50 -11.00 -12.01
CA VAL A 41 -3.81 -12.18 -12.57
C VAL A 41 -4.39 -13.45 -11.97
N ARG A 42 -4.52 -13.51 -10.63
CA ARG A 42 -5.05 -14.70 -9.94
C ARG A 42 -6.54 -14.92 -10.22
N GLY A 43 -7.33 -13.85 -10.34
CA GLY A 43 -8.75 -13.93 -10.67
C GLY A 43 -8.99 -14.40 -12.09
N VAL A 44 -8.25 -13.88 -13.07
CA VAL A 44 -8.36 -14.27 -14.48
C VAL A 44 -7.97 -15.73 -14.69
N THR A 45 -6.85 -16.18 -14.11
CA THR A 45 -6.45 -17.59 -14.22
C THR A 45 -7.46 -18.53 -13.58
N GLN A 46 -8.10 -18.10 -12.48
CA GLN A 46 -9.16 -18.86 -11.82
C GLN A 46 -10.44 -18.94 -12.66
N VAL A 47 -10.88 -17.85 -13.29
CA VAL A 47 -12.08 -17.84 -14.16
C VAL A 47 -11.85 -18.66 -15.43
N LEU A 48 -10.65 -18.60 -16.00
CA LEU A 48 -10.29 -19.36 -17.22
C LEU A 48 -9.99 -20.84 -16.95
N GLY A 49 -9.98 -21.29 -15.69
CA GLY A 49 -9.67 -22.67 -15.32
C GLY A 49 -8.23 -23.10 -15.65
N VAL A 50 -7.30 -22.15 -15.72
CA VAL A 50 -5.89 -22.44 -16.01
C VAL A 50 -5.29 -23.22 -14.84
N ALA A 51 -4.91 -24.46 -15.07
CA ALA A 51 -4.20 -25.29 -14.10
C ALA A 51 -2.79 -24.74 -13.87
N LEU A 52 -2.64 -23.84 -12.91
CA LEU A 52 -1.35 -23.36 -12.45
C LEU A 52 -0.63 -24.48 -11.69
N SER A 53 0.65 -24.69 -12.02
CA SER A 53 1.51 -25.51 -11.16
C SER A 53 1.57 -24.92 -9.75
N SER A 54 1.86 -25.77 -8.76
CA SER A 54 2.06 -25.34 -7.37
C SER A 54 3.14 -24.24 -7.28
N SER A 55 4.20 -24.36 -8.08
CA SER A 55 5.27 -23.37 -8.19
C SER A 55 4.79 -22.02 -8.73
N MET A 56 4.00 -22.00 -9.81
CA MET A 56 3.49 -20.75 -10.38
C MET A 56 2.50 -20.05 -9.44
N SER A 57 1.65 -20.82 -8.76
CA SER A 57 0.74 -20.28 -7.74
C SER A 57 1.51 -19.66 -6.56
N ALA A 58 2.60 -20.30 -6.14
CA ALA A 58 3.47 -19.78 -5.08
C ALA A 58 4.15 -18.47 -5.51
N VAL A 59 4.62 -18.37 -6.76
CA VAL A 59 5.24 -17.14 -7.28
C VAL A 59 4.23 -15.99 -7.34
N ILE A 60 3.03 -16.21 -7.86
CA ILE A 60 1.97 -15.17 -7.91
C ILE A 60 1.64 -14.69 -6.49
N SER A 61 1.51 -15.63 -5.54
CA SER A 61 1.28 -15.30 -4.14
C SER A 61 2.47 -14.56 -3.51
N GLY A 62 3.70 -14.94 -3.85
CA GLY A 62 4.92 -14.29 -3.37
C GLY A 62 5.03 -12.84 -3.83
N ILE A 63 4.76 -12.58 -5.12
CA ILE A 63 4.78 -11.22 -5.67
C ILE A 63 3.64 -10.38 -5.09
N ALA A 64 2.45 -10.95 -4.92
CA ALA A 64 1.35 -10.30 -4.19
C ALA A 64 1.75 -9.94 -2.74
N GLY A 65 2.53 -10.80 -2.09
CA GLY A 65 3.10 -10.58 -0.76
C GLY A 65 4.06 -9.39 -0.70
N ILE A 66 4.90 -9.18 -1.72
CA ILE A 66 5.77 -8.00 -1.82
C ILE A 66 4.93 -6.72 -1.86
N GLY A 67 3.84 -6.71 -2.63
CA GLY A 67 2.88 -5.60 -2.63
C GLY A 67 2.31 -5.32 -1.24
N HIS A 68 1.96 -6.35 -0.48
CA HIS A 68 1.48 -6.20 0.91
C HIS A 68 2.54 -5.63 1.85
N ILE A 69 3.80 -6.06 1.74
CA ILE A 69 4.90 -5.52 2.55
C ILE A 69 5.11 -4.03 2.24
N LEU A 70 5.14 -3.66 0.95
CA LEU A 70 5.26 -2.26 0.52
C LEU A 70 4.13 -1.40 1.08
N LEU A 71 2.88 -1.88 1.01
CA LEU A 71 1.71 -1.21 1.56
C LEU A 71 1.82 -1.04 3.08
N GLY A 72 2.17 -2.11 3.80
CA GLY A 72 2.29 -2.10 5.25
C GLY A 72 3.37 -1.14 5.75
N VAL A 73 4.57 -1.22 5.18
CA VAL A 73 5.69 -0.34 5.54
C VAL A 73 5.37 1.12 5.21
N SER A 74 4.79 1.40 4.05
CA SER A 74 4.44 2.77 3.66
C SER A 74 3.40 3.37 4.62
N LEU A 75 2.39 2.59 4.99
CA LEU A 75 1.35 3.03 5.94
C LEU A 75 1.94 3.25 7.34
N LEU A 76 2.78 2.34 7.84
CA LEU A 76 3.43 2.47 9.14
C LEU A 76 4.28 3.74 9.23
N LEU A 77 5.10 4.00 8.21
CA LEU A 77 5.94 5.19 8.15
C LEU A 77 5.13 6.49 8.04
N LEU A 78 3.99 6.45 7.35
CA LEU A 78 3.09 7.60 7.23
C LEU A 78 2.46 7.93 8.58
N LEU A 79 1.96 6.92 9.31
CA LEU A 79 1.43 7.12 10.67
C LEU A 79 2.51 7.64 11.64
N LEU A 80 3.76 7.19 11.51
CA LEU A 80 4.87 7.72 12.31
C LEU A 80 5.18 9.20 11.99
N GLN A 81 5.04 9.64 10.74
CA GLN A 81 5.18 11.06 10.39
C GLN A 81 4.08 11.90 11.02
N VAL A 82 2.83 11.45 10.93
CA VAL A 82 1.70 12.10 11.61
C VAL A 82 1.98 12.25 13.10
N LYS A 83 2.42 11.16 13.76
CA LYS A 83 2.76 11.20 15.20
C LYS A 83 3.83 12.24 15.51
N ARG A 84 4.86 12.38 14.66
CA ARG A 84 5.92 13.40 14.84
C ARG A 84 5.37 14.81 14.71
N SER A 85 4.61 15.10 13.66
CA SER A 85 4.00 16.42 13.46
C SER A 85 3.06 16.81 14.60
N MET A 86 2.32 15.86 15.18
CA MET A 86 1.52 16.09 16.37
C MET A 86 2.36 16.43 17.62
N SER A 87 3.54 15.82 17.76
CA SER A 87 4.44 16.06 18.89
C SER A 87 5.16 17.40 18.80
N GLU A 88 5.48 17.87 17.60
CA GLU A 88 6.13 19.17 17.39
C GLU A 88 5.19 20.37 17.60
N MET A 89 3.87 20.13 17.56
CA MET A 89 2.84 21.13 17.80
C MET A 89 2.52 21.35 19.29
N ARG A 90 3.04 20.48 20.18
CA ARG A 90 2.80 20.53 21.64
C ARG A 90 3.93 21.26 22.35
#